data_AF-A0A946VQR6-F1
#
_entry.id   AF-A0A946VQR6-F1
#
_cell.length_a   1.000
_cell.length_b   1.000
_cell.length_c   1.000
_cell.angle_alpha   90.00
_cell.angle_beta   90.00
_cell.angle_gamma   90.00
#
_symmetry.space_group_name_H-M   'P 1'
#
loop_
_entity.id
_entity.type
_entity.pdbx_description
1 polymer ?
#
loop_
_entity_poly.entity_id
_entity_poly.type
_entity_poly.pdbx_seq_one_letter_code
_entity_poly.pdbx_strand_id
1 'polypeptide(L)'
;GFKSIKSIVRINFTEQQPATSWNDLQPSEYGFYANVNPEVHHPRWRQDTERRLPQTLFSRSRIDTLKFNGYGEQVAHLYDGMNLARYY
;
A
#
# COMPACT_ATOMS: atom_id res chain seq x y z
N GLY A 1 -2.88 -5.38 3.26
CA GLY A 1 -3.73 -4.53 2.39
C GLY A 1 -4.23 -5.35 1.21
N PHE A 2 -4.54 -4.72 0.07
CA PHE A 2 -5.04 -5.43 -1.11
C PHE A 2 -4.00 -6.35 -1.79
N LYS A 3 -2.70 -6.08 -1.58
CA LYS A 3 -1.60 -6.97 -2.03
C LYS A 3 -1.56 -8.32 -1.30
N SER A 4 -2.19 -8.42 -0.13
CA SER A 4 -2.30 -9.66 0.63
C SER A 4 -3.55 -10.42 0.17
N ILE A 5 -3.39 -11.20 -0.91
CA ILE A 5 -4.44 -12.03 -1.48
C ILE A 5 -4.96 -13.04 -0.43
N LYS A 6 -6.26 -13.37 -0.48
CA LYS A 6 -6.91 -14.33 0.41
C LYS A 6 -7.17 -15.65 -0.32
N SER A 7 -7.24 -16.74 0.43
CA SER A 7 -7.65 -18.07 -0.07
C SER A 7 -6.87 -18.52 -1.31
N ILE A 8 -5.52 -18.47 -1.22
CA ILE A 8 -4.63 -18.85 -2.32
C ILE A 8 -4.80 -20.34 -2.63
N VAL A 9 -5.05 -20.66 -3.90
CA VAL A 9 -5.15 -22.04 -4.40
C VAL A 9 -3.97 -22.43 -5.30
N ARG A 10 -3.19 -21.45 -5.79
CA ARG A 10 -2.05 -21.65 -6.69
C ARG A 10 -1.02 -20.54 -6.54
N ILE A 11 0.25 -20.89 -6.66
CA ILE A 11 1.38 -19.97 -6.76
C ILE A 11 2.17 -20.34 -8.02
N ASN A 12 2.41 -19.37 -8.90
CA ASN A 12 3.22 -19.53 -10.10
C ASN A 12 4.42 -18.58 -10.04
N PHE A 13 5.57 -19.05 -10.51
CA PHE A 13 6.75 -18.22 -10.73
C PHE A 13 6.78 -17.82 -12.20
N THR A 14 6.85 -16.52 -12.47
CA THR A 14 6.86 -15.95 -13.82
C THR A 14 8.08 -15.06 -14.00
N GLU A 15 8.63 -15.01 -15.21
CA GLU A 15 9.74 -14.12 -15.54
C GLU A 15 9.32 -12.64 -15.61
N GLN A 16 8.07 -12.40 -16.00
CA GLN A 16 7.51 -11.06 -16.16
C GLN A 16 6.60 -10.70 -14.99
N GLN A 17 6.47 -9.39 -14.72
CA GLN A 17 5.56 -8.86 -13.70
C GLN A 17 4.10 -9.25 -14.03
N PRO A 18 3.40 -9.99 -13.15
CA PRO A 18 2.03 -10.39 -13.40
C PRO A 18 1.04 -9.24 -13.20
N ALA A 19 -0.12 -9.36 -13.84
CA ALA A 19 -1.27 -8.50 -13.61
C ALA A 19 -1.80 -8.64 -12.17
N THR A 20 -2.45 -7.61 -11.63
CA THR A 20 -2.99 -7.64 -10.26
C THR A 20 -4.38 -7.04 -10.21
N SER A 21 -5.31 -7.70 -9.51
CA SER A 21 -6.75 -7.43 -9.65
C SER A 21 -7.16 -5.96 -9.46
N TRP A 22 -6.56 -5.26 -8.50
CA TRP A 22 -6.87 -3.84 -8.25
C TRP A 22 -6.22 -2.89 -9.27
N ASN A 23 -5.04 -3.22 -9.76
CA ASN A 23 -4.37 -2.45 -10.81
C ASN A 23 -5.08 -2.62 -12.16
N ASP A 24 -5.54 -3.83 -12.48
CA ASP A 24 -6.32 -4.07 -13.70
C ASP A 24 -7.69 -3.36 -13.64
N LEU A 25 -8.32 -3.35 -12.46
CA LEU A 25 -9.62 -2.71 -12.27
C LEU A 25 -9.54 -1.19 -12.32
N GLN A 26 -8.53 -0.58 -11.68
CA GLN A 26 -8.36 0.87 -11.63
C GLN A 26 -6.87 1.25 -11.58
N PRO A 27 -6.19 1.27 -12.74
CA PRO A 27 -4.74 1.45 -12.81
C PRO A 27 -4.28 2.86 -12.39
N SER A 28 -5.16 3.86 -12.45
CA SER A 28 -4.84 5.22 -12.00
C SER A 28 -4.87 5.38 -10.46
N GLU A 29 -5.40 4.39 -9.74
CA GLU A 29 -5.56 4.45 -8.28
C GLU A 29 -4.67 3.46 -7.54
N TYR A 30 -4.43 2.28 -8.12
CA TYR A 30 -3.71 1.19 -7.48
C TYR A 30 -2.55 0.74 -8.36
N GLY A 31 -1.32 0.97 -7.92
CA GLY A 31 -0.13 0.48 -8.61
C GLY A 31 0.28 -0.93 -8.17
N PHE A 32 1.35 -1.43 -8.79
CA PHE A 32 1.83 -2.78 -8.54
C PHE A 32 2.51 -2.92 -7.17
N TYR A 33 3.34 -1.95 -6.77
CA TYR A 33 4.13 -2.09 -5.54
C TYR A 33 3.30 -1.78 -4.29
N ALA A 34 2.47 -0.73 -4.31
CA ALA A 34 1.54 -0.41 -3.23
C ALA A 34 2.18 -0.30 -1.84
N ASN A 35 3.42 0.23 -1.79
CA ASN A 35 4.09 0.54 -0.54
C ASN A 35 3.35 1.67 0.17
N VAL A 36 3.11 1.51 1.48
CA VAL A 36 2.45 2.55 2.28
C VAL A 36 3.35 3.79 2.30
N ASN A 37 2.84 4.90 1.76
CA ASN A 37 3.58 6.14 1.66
C ASN A 37 2.67 7.35 1.97
N PRO A 38 2.85 8.04 3.11
CA PRO A 38 1.99 9.18 3.49
C PRO A 38 2.14 10.39 2.56
N GLU A 39 3.27 10.49 1.85
CA GLU A 39 3.58 11.58 0.92
C GLU A 39 2.84 11.44 -0.43
N VAL A 40 2.27 10.27 -0.71
CA VAL A 40 1.60 9.96 -1.97
C VAL A 40 0.13 9.67 -1.70
N HIS A 41 -0.72 10.62 -2.06
CA HIS A 41 -2.14 10.51 -1.82
C HIS A 41 -2.84 9.67 -2.88
N HIS A 42 -3.90 8.99 -2.46
CA HIS A 42 -4.82 8.36 -3.38
C HIS A 42 -5.59 9.45 -4.15
N PRO A 43 -5.98 9.24 -5.43
CA PRO A 43 -6.67 10.27 -6.22
C PRO A 43 -7.94 10.85 -5.57
N ARG A 44 -8.55 10.08 -4.66
CA ARG A 44 -9.82 10.43 -4.00
C ARG A 44 -9.69 10.79 -2.51
N TRP A 45 -8.54 10.54 -1.86
CA TRP A 45 -8.38 10.81 -0.42
C TRP A 45 -6.91 10.94 -0.01
N ARG A 46 -6.69 11.62 1.12
CA ARG A 46 -5.36 11.73 1.73
C ARG A 46 -4.94 10.42 2.42
N GLN A 47 -3.65 10.13 2.31
CA GLN A 47 -2.98 8.97 2.93
C GLN A 47 -1.99 9.37 4.04
N ASP A 48 -1.94 10.66 4.39
CA ASP A 48 -1.07 11.17 5.46
C ASP A 48 -1.53 10.71 6.86
N THR A 49 -2.79 10.30 6.99
CA THR A 49 -3.40 9.93 8.26
C THR A 49 -4.37 8.76 8.08
N GLU A 50 -4.42 7.90 9.09
CA GLU A 50 -5.24 6.69 9.09
C GLU A 50 -6.14 6.59 10.32
N ARG A 51 -7.11 5.68 10.21
CA ARG A 51 -8.07 5.41 11.25
C ARG A 51 -7.66 4.15 12.01
N ARG A 52 -7.13 4.32 13.22
CA ARG A 52 -6.78 3.18 14.08
C ARG A 52 -8.06 2.53 14.60
N LEU A 53 -8.19 1.23 14.39
CA LEU A 53 -9.30 0.41 14.89
C LEU A 53 -8.87 -0.34 16.17
N PRO A 54 -9.81 -0.66 17.08
CA PRO A 54 -11.23 -0.30 17.07
C PRO A 54 -11.47 1.17 17.43
N GLN A 55 -12.61 1.72 16.99
CA GLN A 55 -13.07 3.04 17.43
C GLN A 55 -14.27 2.89 18.36
N THR A 56 -14.34 3.72 19.39
CA THR A 56 -15.55 3.90 20.19
C THR A 56 -16.18 5.27 19.88
N LEU A 57 -17.44 5.49 20.27
CA LEU A 57 -18.10 6.80 20.12
C LEU A 57 -17.31 7.95 20.76
N PHE A 58 -16.48 7.64 21.76
CA PHE A 58 -15.66 8.61 22.49
C PHE A 58 -14.17 8.60 22.09
N SER A 59 -13.74 7.67 21.23
CA SER A 59 -12.35 7.60 20.73
C SER A 59 -12.31 7.63 19.21
N ARG A 60 -12.34 8.84 18.64
CA ARG A 60 -11.89 9.08 17.27
C ARG A 60 -10.36 9.05 17.25
N SER A 61 -9.77 7.87 17.14
CA SER A 61 -8.32 7.74 16.95
C SER A 61 -7.99 7.85 15.46
N ARG A 62 -7.65 9.07 15.01
CA ARG A 62 -6.83 9.26 13.80
C ARG A 62 -5.38 9.40 14.25
N ILE A 63 -4.48 8.75 13.52
CA ILE A 63 -3.04 8.83 13.72
C ILE A 63 -2.36 9.09 12.38
N ASP A 64 -1.13 9.56 12.42
CA ASP A 64 -0.33 9.75 11.22
C ASP A 64 0.06 8.38 10.64
N THR A 65 -0.03 8.26 9.31
CA THR A 65 0.40 7.06 8.61
C THR A 65 1.91 7.06 8.48
N LEU A 66 2.55 5.99 8.92
CA LEU A 66 4.01 5.85 8.83
C LEU A 66 4.43 5.34 7.45
N LYS A 67 5.55 5.84 6.93
CA LYS A 67 6.16 5.34 5.69
C LYS A 67 6.54 3.87 5.84
N PHE A 68 6.30 3.08 4.80
CA PHE A 68 6.37 1.61 4.83
C PHE A 68 5.58 0.98 5.98
N ASN A 69 4.53 1.66 6.45
CA ASN A 69 3.73 1.26 7.61
C ASN A 69 4.57 1.07 8.89
N GLY A 70 5.66 1.83 9.04
CA GLY A 70 6.56 1.77 10.19
C GLY A 70 7.73 0.79 10.05
N TYR A 71 7.84 0.07 8.94
CA TYR A 71 8.88 -0.94 8.70
C TYR A 71 10.05 -0.43 7.85
N GLY A 72 10.27 0.88 7.81
CA GLY A 72 11.27 1.50 6.92
C GLY A 72 12.67 0.92 7.09
N GLU A 73 13.12 0.72 8.32
CA GLU A 73 14.45 0.15 8.61
C GLU A 73 14.64 -1.26 8.04
N GLN A 74 13.55 -2.03 7.94
CA GLN A 74 13.58 -3.42 7.49
C GLN A 74 13.40 -3.56 5.98
N VAL A 75 12.69 -2.64 5.32
CA VAL A 75 12.31 -2.84 3.91
C VAL A 75 12.75 -1.74 2.95
N ALA A 76 13.17 -0.56 3.44
CA ALA A 76 13.48 0.57 2.54
C ALA A 76 14.57 0.22 1.51
N HIS A 77 15.60 -0.50 1.94
CA HIS A 77 16.74 -0.91 1.09
C HIS A 77 16.35 -1.74 -0.14
N LEU A 78 15.19 -2.42 -0.11
CA LEU A 78 14.68 -3.18 -1.26
C LEU A 78 14.22 -2.29 -2.42
N TYR A 79 14.01 -1.00 -2.15
CA TYR A 79 13.47 -0.02 -3.08
C TYR A 79 14.43 1.16 -3.35
N ASP A 80 15.70 1.03 -2.96
CA ASP A 80 16.69 2.07 -3.15
C ASP A 80 16.85 2.43 -4.63
N GLY A 81 16.88 3.74 -4.92
CA GLY A 81 16.95 4.26 -6.29
C GLY A 81 15.63 4.23 -7.07
N MET A 82 14.54 3.68 -6.50
CA MET A 82 13.22 3.72 -7.13
C MET A 82 12.47 5.03 -6.84
N ASN A 83 11.66 5.48 -7.81
CA ASN A 83 10.72 6.57 -7.59
C ASN A 83 9.42 6.07 -6.96
N LEU A 84 9.35 6.11 -5.63
CA LEU A 84 8.20 5.66 -4.83
C LEU A 84 6.93 6.50 -5.02
N ALA A 85 7.00 7.67 -5.66
CA ALA A 85 5.84 8.48 -6.02
C ALA A 85 5.23 8.09 -7.38
N ARG A 86 5.96 7.32 -8.19
CA ARG A 86 5.47 6.73 -9.45
C ARG A 86 5.06 5.27 -9.28
N TYR A 87 5.71 4.58 -8.34
CA TYR A 87 5.55 3.16 -8.06
C TYR A 87 4.87 2.92 -6.71
N TYR A 88 3.72 3.57 -6.48
CA TYR A 88 2.87 3.36 -5.29
C TYR A 88 1.75 2.36 -5.56
#